data_AF-A0A0P7WA22-F1
#
_entry.id   AF-A0A0P7WA22-F1
#
_cell.length_a   1.000
_cell.length_b   1.000
_cell.length_c   1.000
_cell.angle_alpha   90.00
_cell.angle_beta   90.00
_cell.angle_gamma   90.00
#
_symmetry.space_group_name_H-M   'P 1'
#
loop_
_entity.id
_entity.type
_entity.pdbx_description
1 polymer ?
#
loop_
_entity_poly.entity_id
_entity_poly.type
_entity_poly.pdbx_seq_one_letter_code
_entity_poly.pdbx_strand_id
1 'polypeptide(L)'
;MSFPCGARGCLSLRHFSSIKRQQLEDERERRRRGLYRRYALLAAHPFLNGTAARMLRVASGRRDELLALFSAHDVTLAPVLSALGLSGARFPRFAARLVFELWRSPPSPLGAAGDEAGDGDLRRLFVRVLYDGEDVTFRTTFCRAHKRHAGQPLCPFASFLSFVRRDMFGALNATSYQEACRRRPV
;
A
#
# COMPACT_ATOMS: atom_id res chain seq x y z
N MET A 1 -3.31 -29.09 24.01
CA MET A 1 -2.76 -27.74 24.27
C MET A 1 -3.15 -27.34 25.69
N SER A 2 -2.21 -27.07 26.58
CA SER A 2 -2.47 -26.42 27.88
C SER A 2 -2.19 -24.93 27.75
N PHE A 3 -3.02 -24.10 28.41
CA PHE A 3 -2.82 -22.65 28.43
C PHE A 3 -2.08 -22.24 29.72
N PRO A 4 -1.45 -21.05 29.74
CA PRO A 4 -0.77 -20.54 30.93
C PRO A 4 -1.68 -20.52 32.17
N CYS A 5 -1.09 -20.83 33.32
CA CYS A 5 -1.77 -20.86 34.63
C CYS A 5 -1.04 -19.99 35.64
N GLY A 6 -1.79 -19.38 36.56
CA GLY A 6 -1.24 -18.69 37.73
C GLY A 6 -2.00 -19.10 39.00
N ALA A 7 -1.69 -18.44 40.12
CA ALA A 7 -2.31 -18.73 41.42
C ALA A 7 -3.84 -18.59 41.44
N ARG A 8 -4.43 -17.87 40.47
CA ARG A 8 -5.89 -17.64 40.34
C ARG A 8 -6.56 -18.52 39.28
N GLY A 9 -5.85 -19.55 38.80
CA GLY A 9 -6.35 -20.50 37.80
C GLY A 9 -5.69 -20.37 36.42
N CYS A 10 -6.20 -21.13 35.47
CA CYS A 10 -5.66 -21.24 34.12
C CYS A 10 -6.45 -20.43 33.11
N LEU A 11 -5.75 -19.92 32.09
CA LEU A 11 -6.42 -19.43 30.90
C LEU A 11 -7.18 -20.58 30.21
N SER A 12 -8.27 -20.26 29.53
CA SER A 12 -9.07 -21.22 28.79
C SER A 12 -9.37 -20.68 27.39
N LEU A 13 -9.85 -21.57 26.52
CA LEU A 13 -10.35 -21.17 25.20
C LEU A 13 -11.45 -20.10 25.31
N ARG A 14 -12.24 -20.07 26.39
CA ARG A 14 -13.27 -19.04 26.60
C ARG A 14 -12.65 -17.65 26.72
N HIS A 15 -11.55 -17.50 27.45
CA HIS A 15 -10.84 -16.21 27.56
C HIS A 15 -10.30 -15.78 26.19
N PHE A 16 -9.70 -16.70 25.44
CA PHE A 16 -9.22 -16.42 24.09
C PHE A 16 -10.35 -16.00 23.14
N SER A 17 -11.50 -16.69 23.19
CA SER A 17 -12.68 -16.34 22.40
C SER A 17 -13.24 -14.96 22.75
N SER A 18 -13.22 -14.57 24.03
CA SER A 18 -13.64 -13.22 24.46
C SER A 18 -12.70 -12.15 23.93
N ILE A 19 -11.39 -12.31 24.10
CA ILE A 19 -10.38 -11.37 23.60
C ILE A 19 -10.48 -11.26 22.08
N LYS A 20 -10.59 -12.40 21.37
CA LYS A 20 -10.67 -12.39 19.92
C LYS A 20 -11.93 -11.70 19.40
N ARG A 21 -13.05 -11.88 20.09
CA ARG A 21 -14.31 -11.21 19.77
C ARG A 21 -14.20 -9.70 19.94
N GLN A 22 -13.72 -9.24 21.09
CA GLN A 22 -13.52 -7.82 21.37
C GLN A 22 -12.58 -7.20 20.34
N GLN A 23 -11.45 -7.86 20.02
CA GLN A 23 -10.53 -7.38 18.98
C GLN A 23 -11.23 -7.20 17.63
N LEU A 24 -12.05 -8.18 17.20
CA LEU A 24 -12.77 -8.09 15.93
C LEU A 24 -13.83 -6.98 15.93
N GLU A 25 -14.47 -6.73 17.07
CA GLU A 25 -15.44 -5.64 17.24
C GLU A 25 -14.74 -4.27 17.16
N ASP A 26 -13.64 -4.09 17.90
CA ASP A 26 -12.82 -2.88 17.86
C ASP A 26 -12.29 -2.58 16.44
N GLU A 27 -11.80 -3.61 15.75
CA GLU A 27 -11.33 -3.49 14.36
C GLU A 27 -12.46 -3.06 13.42
N ARG A 28 -13.67 -3.62 13.58
CA ARG A 28 -14.85 -3.24 12.79
C ARG A 28 -15.26 -1.80 13.07
N GLU A 29 -15.29 -1.39 14.32
CA GLU A 29 -15.67 -0.03 14.70
C GLU A 29 -14.67 1.01 14.15
N ARG A 30 -13.37 0.79 14.35
CA ARG A 30 -12.32 1.67 13.82
C ARG A 30 -12.36 1.80 12.31
N ARG A 31 -12.74 0.72 11.60
CA ARG A 31 -12.98 0.73 10.15
C ARG A 31 -14.23 1.54 9.79
N ARG A 32 -15.35 1.33 10.48
CA ARG A 32 -16.61 2.07 10.25
C ARG A 32 -16.42 3.58 10.42
N ARG A 33 -15.69 4.00 11.45
CA ARG A 33 -15.38 5.42 11.70
C ARG A 33 -14.29 5.99 10.78
N GLY A 34 -13.65 5.17 9.94
CA GLY A 34 -12.54 5.57 9.08
C GLY A 34 -11.24 5.93 9.81
N LEU A 35 -11.20 5.83 11.14
CA LEU A 35 -10.06 6.21 11.99
C LEU A 35 -8.82 5.39 11.66
N TYR A 36 -8.99 4.07 11.50
CA TYR A 36 -7.86 3.20 11.17
C TYR A 36 -7.26 3.54 9.80
N ARG A 37 -8.10 3.92 8.82
CA ARG A 37 -7.62 4.31 7.49
C ARG A 37 -6.80 5.60 7.57
N ARG A 38 -7.26 6.61 8.32
CA ARG A 38 -6.50 7.86 8.51
C ARG A 38 -5.14 7.61 9.16
N TYR A 39 -5.11 6.83 10.24
CA TYR A 39 -3.86 6.38 10.86
C TYR A 39 -2.96 5.64 9.85
N ALA A 40 -3.53 4.69 9.10
CA ALA A 40 -2.80 3.87 8.16
C ALA A 40 -2.13 4.67 7.04
N LEU A 41 -2.79 5.72 6.53
CA LEU A 41 -2.21 6.62 5.52
C LEU A 41 -0.92 7.27 6.04
N LEU A 42 -0.93 7.75 7.29
CA LEU A 42 0.27 8.31 7.92
C LEU A 42 1.33 7.23 8.18
N ALA A 43 0.96 6.13 8.80
CA ALA A 43 1.90 5.06 9.15
C ALA A 43 2.58 4.44 7.91
N ALA A 44 1.84 4.29 6.80
CA ALA A 44 2.35 3.68 5.57
C ALA A 44 3.13 4.65 4.69
N HIS A 45 2.90 5.96 4.80
CA HIS A 45 3.48 6.94 3.87
C HIS A 45 5.01 6.87 3.75
N PRO A 46 5.82 6.84 4.84
CA PRO A 46 7.27 6.77 4.72
C PRO A 46 7.76 5.58 3.88
N PHE A 47 7.15 4.40 4.08
CA PHE A 47 7.47 3.21 3.30
C PHE A 47 7.06 3.38 1.83
N LEU A 48 5.82 3.79 1.57
CA LEU A 48 5.31 3.96 0.20
C LEU A 48 6.08 5.03 -0.58
N ASN A 49 6.45 6.14 0.06
CA ASN A 49 7.25 7.21 -0.53
C ASN A 49 8.68 6.74 -0.83
N GLY A 50 9.29 5.98 0.08
CA GLY A 50 10.58 5.34 -0.16
C GLY A 50 10.53 4.38 -1.36
N THR A 51 9.52 3.52 -1.43
CA THR A 51 9.30 2.59 -2.55
C THR A 51 9.09 3.33 -3.88
N ALA A 52 8.24 4.36 -3.89
CA ALA A 52 7.98 5.16 -5.08
C ALA A 52 9.24 5.90 -5.56
N ALA A 53 10.00 6.51 -4.64
CA ALA A 53 11.26 7.17 -4.97
C ALA A 53 12.30 6.19 -5.53
N ARG A 54 12.40 5.01 -4.93
CA ARG A 54 13.28 3.92 -5.38
C ARG A 54 12.93 3.45 -6.79
N MET A 55 11.66 3.16 -7.06
CA MET A 55 11.18 2.82 -8.40
C MET A 55 11.47 3.92 -9.42
N LEU A 56 11.24 5.18 -9.05
CA LEU A 56 11.54 6.31 -9.93
C LEU A 56 13.05 6.41 -10.24
N ARG A 57 13.93 6.19 -9.27
CA ARG A 57 15.39 6.18 -9.50
C ARG A 57 15.80 5.09 -10.50
N VAL A 58 15.26 3.88 -10.34
CA VAL A 58 15.50 2.76 -11.27
C VAL A 58 14.97 3.09 -12.67
N ALA A 59 13.79 3.70 -12.75
CA ALA A 59 13.23 4.13 -14.02
C ALA A 59 14.13 5.14 -14.76
N SER A 60 14.73 6.09 -14.03
CA SER A 60 15.66 7.09 -14.56
C SER A 60 17.06 6.56 -14.93
N GLY A 61 17.25 5.24 -15.01
CA GLY A 61 18.50 4.64 -15.48
C GLY A 61 19.51 4.30 -14.39
N ARG A 62 19.23 4.63 -13.11
CA ARG A 62 20.05 4.17 -11.97
C ARG A 62 19.66 2.76 -11.57
N ARG A 63 20.09 1.78 -12.37
CA ARG A 63 19.66 0.37 -12.34
C ARG A 63 20.42 -0.50 -11.34
N ASP A 64 21.04 0.10 -10.32
CA ASP A 64 21.87 -0.63 -9.35
C ASP A 64 21.04 -1.57 -8.45
N GLU A 65 19.71 -1.50 -8.53
CA GLU A 65 18.79 -2.31 -7.72
C GLU A 65 17.72 -2.98 -8.59
N LEU A 66 17.84 -4.29 -8.74
CA LEU A 66 16.84 -5.13 -9.42
C LEU A 66 15.74 -5.64 -8.47
N LEU A 67 16.08 -5.79 -7.19
CA LEU A 67 15.19 -6.32 -6.15
C LEU A 67 15.50 -5.64 -4.81
N ALA A 68 14.46 -5.17 -4.13
CA ALA A 68 14.52 -4.73 -2.75
C ALA A 68 13.63 -5.62 -1.89
N LEU A 69 14.21 -6.31 -0.92
CA LEU A 69 13.50 -7.17 0.02
C LEU A 69 13.41 -6.51 1.39
N PHE A 70 12.20 -6.40 1.93
CA PHE A 70 11.94 -5.87 3.26
C PHE A 70 11.29 -6.95 4.13
N SER A 71 11.98 -7.36 5.18
CA SER A 71 11.37 -8.16 6.24
C SER A 71 10.62 -7.23 7.20
N ALA A 72 9.33 -7.48 7.39
CA ALA A 72 8.45 -6.59 8.13
C ALA A 72 7.45 -7.37 8.98
N HIS A 73 6.73 -6.65 9.83
CA HIS A 73 5.71 -7.22 10.71
C HIS A 73 4.30 -6.96 10.16
N ASP A 74 3.33 -7.68 10.71
CA ASP A 74 1.90 -7.42 10.53
C ASP A 74 1.51 -5.96 10.83
N VAL A 75 2.11 -5.36 11.86
CA VAL A 75 1.95 -3.94 12.22
C VAL A 75 2.48 -2.98 11.16
N THR A 76 3.32 -3.44 10.23
CA THR A 76 3.76 -2.67 9.05
C THR A 76 2.84 -2.94 7.87
N LEU A 77 2.55 -4.22 7.59
CA LEU A 77 1.83 -4.64 6.40
C LEU A 77 0.33 -4.28 6.47
N ALA A 78 -0.31 -4.40 7.63
CA ALA A 78 -1.73 -4.09 7.78
C ALA A 78 -2.05 -2.61 7.49
N PRO A 79 -1.28 -1.62 8.03
CA PRO A 79 -1.43 -0.23 7.61
C PRO A 79 -1.16 0.00 6.13
N VAL A 80 -0.14 -0.63 5.54
CA VAL A 80 0.15 -0.47 4.10
C VAL A 80 -1.03 -0.97 3.24
N LEU A 81 -1.57 -2.15 3.52
CA LEU A 81 -2.74 -2.68 2.82
C LEU A 81 -3.96 -1.76 2.98
N SER A 82 -4.18 -1.24 4.18
CA SER A 82 -5.26 -0.28 4.47
C SER A 82 -5.09 1.04 3.70
N ALA A 83 -3.88 1.59 3.66
CA ALA A 83 -3.55 2.81 2.92
C ALA A 83 -3.80 2.65 1.42
N LEU A 84 -3.42 1.49 0.86
CA LEU A 84 -3.69 1.13 -0.54
C LEU A 84 -5.17 0.90 -0.85
N GLY A 85 -6.06 0.90 0.16
CA GLY A 85 -7.49 0.61 -0.01
C GLY A 85 -7.83 -0.87 -0.08
N LEU A 86 -6.88 -1.75 0.23
CA LEU A 86 -7.05 -3.20 0.21
C LEU A 86 -7.63 -3.71 1.55
N SER A 87 -8.66 -3.04 2.07
CA SER A 87 -9.26 -3.35 3.38
C SER A 87 -9.87 -4.75 3.46
N GLY A 88 -10.13 -5.39 2.32
CA GLY A 88 -10.59 -6.78 2.23
C GLY A 88 -9.51 -7.83 2.51
N ALA A 89 -8.22 -7.46 2.57
CA ALA A 89 -7.07 -8.37 2.68
C ALA A 89 -6.95 -9.15 4.01
N ARG A 90 -7.92 -9.00 4.93
CA ARG A 90 -7.92 -9.55 6.31
C ARG A 90 -6.62 -9.19 7.06
N PHE A 91 -6.45 -9.76 8.25
CA PHE A 91 -5.20 -9.62 9.01
C PHE A 91 -4.07 -10.36 8.27
N PRO A 92 -2.88 -9.75 8.07
CA PRO A 92 -1.76 -10.41 7.40
C PRO A 92 -1.44 -11.75 8.05
N ARG A 93 -1.44 -12.82 7.25
CA ARG A 93 -1.08 -14.15 7.73
C ARG A 93 0.45 -14.27 7.82
N PHE A 94 0.93 -15.32 8.46
CA PHE A 94 2.36 -15.62 8.42
C PHE A 94 2.85 -15.74 6.98
N ALA A 95 4.04 -15.18 6.71
CA ALA A 95 4.64 -15.09 5.38
C ALA A 95 3.79 -14.35 4.33
N ALA A 96 2.84 -13.52 4.75
CA ALA A 96 2.12 -12.64 3.83
C ALA A 96 3.10 -11.74 3.09
N ARG A 97 2.92 -11.62 1.77
CA ARG A 97 3.84 -10.90 0.88
C ARG A 97 3.10 -9.83 0.08
N LEU A 98 3.66 -8.62 0.09
CA LEU A 98 3.23 -7.52 -0.76
C LEU A 98 4.37 -7.17 -1.70
N VAL A 99 4.12 -7.25 -3.00
CA VAL A 99 5.12 -6.99 -4.04
C VAL A 99 4.66 -5.79 -4.86
N PHE A 100 5.57 -4.84 -5.04
CA PHE A 100 5.41 -3.77 -6.02
C PHE A 100 6.38 -4.03 -7.15
N GLU A 101 5.87 -4.12 -8.36
CA GLU A 101 6.67 -4.32 -9.56
C GLU A 101 6.60 -3.08 -10.44
N LEU A 102 7.74 -2.70 -11.00
CA LEU A 102 7.85 -1.62 -11.97
C LEU A 102 8.06 -2.22 -13.36
N TRP A 103 7.20 -1.82 -14.30
CA TRP A 103 7.21 -2.30 -15.67
C TRP A 103 7.42 -1.13 -16.63
N ARG A 104 8.05 -1.40 -17.77
CA ARG A 104 8.25 -0.42 -18.85
C ARG A 104 7.72 -1.00 -20.16
N SER A 105 6.87 -0.25 -20.87
CA SER A 105 6.43 -0.68 -22.20
C SER A 105 7.57 -0.61 -23.22
N PRO A 106 7.54 -1.44 -24.27
CA PRO A 106 8.45 -1.30 -25.40
C PRO A 106 8.39 0.12 -26.00
N PRO A 107 9.48 0.60 -26.62
CA PRO A 107 9.44 1.82 -27.43
C PRO A 107 8.38 1.68 -28.53
N SER A 108 7.52 2.69 -28.70
CA SER A 108 6.59 2.71 -29.84
C SER A 108 7.36 3.07 -31.12
N PRO A 109 7.23 2.32 -32.21
CA PRO A 109 7.88 2.63 -33.49
C PRO A 109 7.36 3.91 -34.16
N LEU A 110 6.23 4.49 -33.71
CA LEU A 110 5.56 5.65 -34.32
C LEU A 110 5.77 6.99 -33.59
N GLY A 111 6.55 7.02 -32.50
CA GLY A 111 6.65 8.20 -31.61
C GLY A 111 8.06 8.77 -31.41
N ALA A 112 9.05 8.38 -32.22
CA ALA A 112 10.45 8.75 -32.02
C ALA A 112 10.86 10.14 -32.57
N ALA A 113 9.90 10.96 -33.02
CA ALA A 113 10.16 12.30 -33.53
C ALA A 113 9.34 13.34 -32.75
N GLY A 114 9.80 13.71 -31.56
CA GLY A 114 9.33 14.94 -30.89
C GLY A 114 9.19 14.92 -29.37
N ASP A 115 9.17 13.76 -28.72
CA ASP A 115 8.98 13.74 -27.27
C ASP A 115 10.31 13.96 -26.54
N GLU A 116 10.49 15.19 -26.05
CA GLU A 116 11.56 15.53 -25.12
C GLU A 116 11.67 14.49 -24.00
N ALA A 117 12.91 14.15 -23.64
CA ALA A 117 13.31 13.05 -22.76
C ALA A 117 12.73 13.07 -21.32
N GLY A 118 11.82 13.99 -20.99
CA GLY A 118 11.24 14.19 -19.66
C GLY A 118 9.90 13.48 -19.41
N ASP A 119 8.88 13.71 -20.26
CA ASP A 119 7.48 13.27 -19.97
C ASP A 119 7.10 11.94 -20.64
N GLY A 120 7.61 11.69 -21.85
CA GLY A 120 7.35 10.45 -22.60
C GLY A 120 7.92 9.19 -21.96
N ASP A 121 8.92 9.33 -21.08
CA ASP A 121 9.52 8.19 -20.38
C ASP A 121 8.68 7.70 -19.19
N LEU A 122 7.99 8.61 -18.50
CA LEU A 122 7.05 8.30 -17.40
C LEU A 122 5.76 7.68 -17.92
N ARG A 123 5.27 8.08 -19.09
CA ARG A 123 4.07 7.52 -19.73
C ARG A 123 4.22 6.05 -20.11
N ARG A 124 5.47 5.59 -20.27
CA ARG A 124 5.83 4.20 -20.56
C ARG A 124 6.03 3.36 -19.30
N LEU A 125 5.88 3.93 -18.11
CA LEU A 125 6.06 3.22 -16.84
C LEU A 125 4.73 2.78 -16.23
N PHE A 126 4.75 1.58 -15.69
CA PHE A 126 3.60 0.92 -15.11
C PHE A 126 3.95 0.29 -13.77
N VAL A 127 2.93 0.14 -12.91
CA VAL A 127 3.04 -0.52 -11.63
C VAL A 127 2.09 -1.71 -11.57
N ARG A 128 2.58 -2.82 -11.00
CA ARG A 128 1.74 -3.95 -10.59
C ARG A 128 1.93 -4.19 -9.09
N VAL A 129 0.83 -4.44 -8.39
CA VAL A 129 0.81 -4.72 -6.96
C VAL A 129 0.26 -6.12 -6.75
N LEU A 130 1.05 -6.99 -6.13
CA LEU A 130 0.66 -8.35 -5.81
C LEU A 130 0.53 -8.52 -4.30
N TYR A 131 -0.54 -9.16 -3.84
CA TYR A 131 -0.70 -9.59 -2.46
C TYR A 131 -0.87 -11.11 -2.41
N ASP A 132 0.07 -11.79 -1.77
CA ASP A 132 0.13 -13.26 -1.74
C ASP A 132 0.10 -13.93 -3.13
N GLY A 133 0.60 -13.22 -4.14
CA GLY A 133 0.64 -13.65 -5.55
C GLY A 133 -0.61 -13.27 -6.36
N GLU A 134 -1.67 -12.76 -5.74
CA GLU A 134 -2.85 -12.25 -6.44
C GLU A 134 -2.57 -10.81 -6.93
N ASP A 135 -2.89 -10.54 -8.20
CA ASP A 135 -2.87 -9.16 -8.74
C ASP A 135 -4.01 -8.33 -8.15
N VAL A 136 -3.64 -7.45 -7.21
CA VAL A 136 -4.56 -6.55 -6.52
C VAL A 136 -4.47 -5.12 -7.03
N THR A 137 -3.74 -4.87 -8.12
CA THR A 137 -3.43 -3.52 -8.62
C THR A 137 -4.70 -2.68 -8.82
N PHE A 138 -5.67 -3.21 -9.55
CA PHE A 138 -6.93 -2.52 -9.85
C PHE A 138 -7.92 -2.49 -8.67
N ARG A 139 -7.59 -3.12 -7.55
CA ARG A 139 -8.34 -3.01 -6.28
C ARG A 139 -7.81 -1.86 -5.42
N THR A 140 -6.63 -1.33 -5.74
CA THR A 140 -6.03 -0.22 -5.00
C THR A 140 -6.77 1.10 -5.22
N THR A 141 -6.73 2.00 -4.23
CA THR A 141 -7.35 3.33 -4.34
C THR A 141 -6.82 4.17 -5.47
N PHE A 142 -5.54 4.02 -5.84
CA PHE A 142 -4.91 4.82 -6.87
C PHE A 142 -5.17 4.28 -8.29
N CYS A 143 -5.58 3.01 -8.43
CA CYS A 143 -5.76 2.41 -9.74
C CYS A 143 -7.18 1.93 -10.05
N ARG A 144 -8.07 1.79 -9.06
CA ARG A 144 -9.43 1.26 -9.28
C ARG A 144 -10.27 2.01 -10.32
N ALA A 145 -9.98 3.30 -10.54
CA ALA A 145 -10.68 4.11 -11.54
C ALA A 145 -10.15 3.90 -12.97
N HIS A 146 -8.97 3.28 -13.12
CA HIS A 146 -8.42 2.97 -14.42
C HIS A 146 -9.09 1.73 -14.98
N LYS A 147 -9.72 1.86 -16.14
CA LYS A 147 -10.29 0.72 -16.86
C LYS A 147 -9.14 -0.12 -17.41
N ARG A 148 -9.08 -1.40 -17.03
CA ARG A 148 -8.17 -2.36 -17.67
C ARG A 148 -8.67 -2.63 -19.09
N HIS A 149 -7.84 -2.37 -20.09
CA HIS A 149 -8.15 -2.62 -21.49
C HIS A 149 -6.95 -3.22 -22.21
N ALA A 150 -7.19 -3.91 -23.33
CA ALA A 150 -6.18 -4.73 -24.00
C ALA A 150 -4.89 -3.97 -24.38
N GLY A 151 -5.00 -2.69 -24.75
CA GLY A 151 -3.86 -1.84 -25.10
C GLY A 151 -3.05 -1.31 -23.91
N GLN A 152 -3.59 -1.38 -22.69
CA GLN A 152 -2.92 -0.91 -21.48
C GLN A 152 -3.31 -1.81 -20.28
N PRO A 153 -2.74 -3.04 -20.21
CA PRO A 153 -3.16 -4.04 -19.24
C PRO A 153 -2.70 -3.73 -17.80
N LEU A 154 -1.76 -2.81 -17.62
CA LEU A 154 -1.15 -2.45 -16.33
C LEU A 154 -1.52 -1.02 -15.90
N CYS A 155 -1.39 -0.76 -14.61
CA CYS A 155 -1.65 0.56 -14.03
C CYS A 155 -0.53 1.55 -14.35
N PRO A 156 -0.81 2.79 -14.79
CA PRO A 156 0.22 3.80 -14.96
C PRO A 156 0.99 4.07 -13.65
N PHE A 157 2.32 4.11 -13.71
CA PHE A 157 3.14 4.41 -12.53
C PHE A 157 2.88 5.82 -11.98
N ALA A 158 2.51 6.76 -12.86
CA ALA A 158 2.10 8.12 -12.49
C ALA A 158 0.92 8.13 -11.49
N SER A 159 -0.01 7.18 -11.58
CA SER A 159 -1.13 7.06 -10.65
C SER A 159 -0.66 6.73 -9.23
N PHE A 160 0.32 5.83 -9.10
CA PHE A 160 0.94 5.51 -7.81
C PHE A 160 1.76 6.69 -7.27
N LEU A 161 2.53 7.38 -8.11
CA LEU A 161 3.26 8.59 -7.72
C LEU A 161 2.33 9.69 -7.21
N SER A 162 1.24 9.97 -7.93
CA SER A 162 0.23 10.97 -7.56
C SER A 162 -0.39 10.63 -6.21
N PHE A 163 -0.74 9.35 -6.02
CA PHE A 163 -1.31 8.88 -4.76
C PHE A 163 -0.39 9.11 -3.57
N VAL A 164 0.86 8.66 -3.67
CA VAL A 164 1.83 8.73 -2.57
C VAL A 164 2.22 10.17 -2.25
N ARG A 165 2.37 11.03 -3.27
CA ARG A 165 2.84 12.42 -3.09
C ARG A 165 1.74 13.38 -2.68
N ARG A 166 0.48 13.10 -3.01
CA ARG A 166 -0.61 14.06 -2.86
C ARG A 166 -1.93 13.42 -2.45
N ASP A 167 -2.46 12.51 -3.25
CA ASP A 167 -3.89 12.17 -3.14
C ASP A 167 -4.21 11.43 -1.83
N MET A 168 -3.24 10.72 -1.25
CA MET A 168 -3.42 10.02 0.03
C MET A 168 -3.66 10.98 1.22
N PHE A 169 -3.21 12.23 1.13
CA PHE A 169 -3.39 13.23 2.21
C PHE A 169 -4.76 13.90 2.20
N GLY A 170 -5.51 13.80 1.08
CA GLY A 170 -6.86 14.37 0.99
C GLY A 170 -7.82 13.80 2.05
N ALA A 171 -7.68 12.53 2.42
CA ALA A 171 -8.49 11.90 3.48
C ALA A 171 -8.16 12.41 4.91
N LEU A 172 -7.06 13.15 5.05
CA LEU A 172 -6.58 13.78 6.28
C LEU A 172 -6.80 15.30 6.27
N ASN A 173 -7.46 15.83 5.22
CA ASN A 173 -7.59 17.27 4.95
C ASN A 173 -6.24 18.01 4.92
N ALA A 174 -5.16 17.33 4.53
CA ALA A 174 -3.80 17.88 4.50
C ALA A 174 -3.21 17.79 3.09
N THR A 175 -2.14 18.55 2.85
CA THR A 175 -1.41 18.58 1.57
C THR A 175 -0.10 17.80 1.60
N SER A 176 0.43 17.52 2.80
CA SER A 176 1.71 16.82 2.99
C SER A 176 1.71 15.96 4.26
N TYR A 177 2.67 15.04 4.32
CA TYR A 177 2.91 14.22 5.52
C TYR A 177 3.24 15.08 6.75
N GLN A 178 4.11 16.08 6.60
CA GLN A 178 4.50 16.95 7.71
C GLN A 178 3.32 17.75 8.24
N GLU A 179 2.48 18.29 7.36
CA GLU A 179 1.28 19.01 7.77
C GLU A 179 0.31 18.09 8.50
N ALA A 180 0.04 16.90 7.95
CA ALA A 180 -0.88 15.94 8.52
C ALA A 180 -0.43 15.43 9.91
N CYS A 181 0.88 15.32 10.15
CA CYS A 181 1.42 14.92 11.46
C CYS A 181 1.51 16.06 12.48
N ARG A 182 1.61 17.32 12.05
CA ARG A 182 1.78 18.48 12.96
C ARG A 182 0.47 19.11 13.39
N ARG A 183 -0.63 18.87 12.68
CA ARG A 183 -1.95 19.38 13.06
C ARG A 183 -2.39 18.79 14.40
N ARG A 184 -2.63 19.64 15.39
CA ARG A 184 -3.31 19.22 16.62
C ARG A 184 -4.78 18.93 16.30
N PRO A 185 -5.40 17.88 16.89
CA PRO A 185 -6.84 17.71 16.83
C PRO A 185 -7.49 18.98 17.40
N VAL A 186 -8.45 19.55 16.65
CA VAL A 186 -9.37 20.56 17.17
C VAL A 186 -10.46 19.85 17.97
#